data_AF-A0A5J4RN05-F1
#
_entry.id   AF-A0A5J4RN05-F1
#
_cell.length_a   1.000
_cell.length_b   1.000
_cell.length_c   1.000
_cell.angle_alpha   90.00
_cell.angle_beta   90.00
_cell.angle_gamma   90.00
#
_symmetry.space_group_name_H-M   'P 1'
#
loop_
_entity.id
_entity.type
_entity.pdbx_description
1 polymer ?
#
loop_
_entity_poly.entity_id
_entity_poly.type
_entity_poly.pdbx_seq_one_letter_code
_entity_poly.pdbx_strand_id
1 'polypeptide(L)'
;MERSKRSEAIRNLKANGFRQVKPYPDLYLNKYGKIYSLSKDTYLKPTAKNVILYGKKRLSLPKLILFVFKGESIRENSRIIYINGSNLDLSPENIQYARKYQNGLKNEINAENLRTAIRCYFEVEKRYNVKDYVLTRIYLSEILKIRYFYVKYQRKTGLEVFKSYIQGLPNSHARTAKEHDISIHDCRYIVNGFINLLTNDILTDLQTGKLTVKEYFKKKTKTQELREVNEYLTRNGNSPLPLRKKSEKELLRDFQKCINELKKST
;
A
#
# COMPACT_ATOMS: atom_id res chain seq x y z
N MET A 1 -52.73 10.00 2.78
CA MET A 1 -52.97 10.88 1.62
C MET A 1 -54.02 10.23 0.72
N GLU A 2 -55.10 10.95 0.41
CA GLU A 2 -56.14 10.49 -0.52
C GLU A 2 -55.55 10.20 -1.91
N ARG A 3 -56.07 9.19 -2.62
CA ARG A 3 -55.54 8.76 -3.94
C ARG A 3 -55.49 9.90 -4.97
N SER A 4 -56.46 10.81 -4.93
CA SER A 4 -56.52 11.99 -5.81
C SER A 4 -55.33 12.94 -5.57
N LYS A 5 -55.15 13.38 -4.31
CA LYS A 5 -54.04 14.25 -3.89
C LYS A 5 -52.67 13.65 -4.18
N ARG A 6 -52.52 12.32 -4.01
CA ARG A 6 -51.27 11.60 -4.33
C ARG A 6 -50.93 11.68 -5.82
N SER A 7 -51.93 11.52 -6.68
CA SER A 7 -51.74 11.52 -8.13
C SER A 7 -51.35 12.91 -8.63
N GLU A 8 -51.97 13.94 -8.06
CA GLU A 8 -51.65 15.35 -8.35
C GLU A 8 -50.24 15.72 -7.87
N ALA A 9 -49.85 15.34 -6.65
CA ALA A 9 -48.50 15.55 -6.13
C ALA A 9 -47.43 14.89 -7.02
N ILE A 10 -47.66 13.65 -7.49
CA ILE A 10 -46.75 12.97 -8.41
C ILE A 10 -46.65 13.71 -9.74
N ARG A 11 -47.78 14.19 -10.29
CA ARG A 11 -47.80 14.96 -11.54
C ARG A 11 -46.98 16.24 -11.39
N ASN A 12 -47.17 16.97 -10.29
CA ASN A 12 -46.43 18.19 -9.99
C ASN A 12 -44.93 17.94 -9.81
N LEU A 13 -44.55 16.87 -9.12
CA LEU A 13 -43.14 16.48 -8.97
C LEU A 13 -42.49 16.18 -10.33
N LYS A 14 -43.17 15.39 -11.17
CA LYS A 14 -42.67 15.04 -12.52
C LYS A 14 -42.52 16.28 -13.40
N ALA A 15 -43.49 17.20 -13.36
CA ALA A 15 -43.42 18.48 -14.08
C ALA A 15 -42.21 19.32 -13.65
N ASN A 16 -41.82 19.25 -12.38
CA ASN A 16 -40.64 19.92 -11.82
C ASN A 16 -39.32 19.13 -12.00
N GLY A 17 -39.30 18.15 -12.90
CA GLY A 17 -38.08 17.39 -13.24
C GLY A 17 -37.66 16.36 -12.18
N PHE A 18 -38.54 16.00 -11.24
CA PHE A 18 -38.30 14.88 -10.34
C PHE A 18 -38.55 13.55 -11.04
N ARG A 19 -37.69 12.57 -10.75
CA ARG A 19 -37.82 11.19 -11.20
C ARG A 19 -37.94 10.27 -10.00
N GLN A 20 -38.74 9.22 -10.14
CA GLN A 20 -38.92 8.23 -9.08
C GLN A 20 -37.65 7.40 -8.91
N VAL A 21 -37.24 7.19 -7.66
CA VAL A 21 -36.13 6.30 -7.32
C VAL A 21 -36.70 4.88 -7.28
N LYS A 22 -36.59 4.10 -8.36
CA LYS A 22 -37.28 2.79 -8.50
C LYS A 22 -37.16 1.85 -7.27
N PRO A 23 -35.98 1.65 -6.65
CA PRO A 23 -35.85 0.81 -5.45
C PRO A 23 -36.59 1.35 -4.21
N TYR A 24 -36.97 2.63 -4.23
CA TYR A 24 -37.64 3.34 -3.14
C TYR A 24 -38.85 4.11 -3.70
N PRO A 25 -39.99 3.43 -3.93
CA PRO A 25 -41.11 3.99 -4.71
C PRO A 25 -41.71 5.29 -4.16
N ASP A 26 -41.55 5.56 -2.87
CA ASP A 26 -42.02 6.79 -2.23
C ASP A 26 -41.05 7.97 -2.37
N LEU A 27 -39.86 7.76 -2.96
CA LEU A 27 -38.84 8.79 -3.12
C LEU A 27 -38.77 9.30 -4.55
N TYR A 28 -38.74 10.62 -4.66
CA TYR A 28 -38.62 11.35 -5.90
C TYR A 28 -37.43 12.28 -5.80
N LEU A 29 -36.56 12.28 -6.81
CA LEU A 29 -35.29 12.98 -6.82
C LEU A 29 -35.15 13.82 -8.10
N ASN A 30 -34.66 15.05 -7.99
CA ASN A 30 -34.34 15.88 -9.14
C ASN A 30 -32.82 15.95 -9.41
N LYS A 31 -32.43 16.50 -10.57
CA LYS A 31 -31.02 16.62 -11.00
C LYS A 31 -30.17 17.55 -10.13
N TYR A 32 -30.78 18.33 -9.25
CA TYR A 32 -30.12 19.27 -8.35
C TYR A 32 -29.92 18.69 -6.94
N GLY A 33 -30.24 17.41 -6.73
CA GLY A 33 -30.09 16.75 -5.43
C GLY A 33 -31.22 17.05 -4.43
N LYS A 34 -32.35 17.66 -4.84
CA LYS A 34 -33.53 17.75 -3.97
C LYS A 34 -34.29 16.43 -3.99
N ILE A 35 -34.62 15.92 -2.81
CA ILE A 35 -35.39 14.69 -2.67
C ILE A 35 -36.69 14.92 -1.90
N TYR A 36 -37.77 14.35 -2.41
CA TYR A 36 -39.11 14.43 -1.85
C TYR A 36 -39.60 13.03 -1.46
N SER A 37 -40.28 12.94 -0.32
CA SER A 37 -40.88 11.70 0.19
C SER A 37 -42.39 11.81 0.14
N LEU A 38 -43.04 11.00 -0.69
CA LEU A 38 -44.50 10.92 -0.77
C LEU A 38 -45.15 10.42 0.53
N SER A 39 -44.46 9.54 1.27
CA SER A 39 -45.00 8.98 2.52
C SER A 39 -44.98 9.98 3.67
N LYS A 40 -43.99 10.89 3.67
CA LYS A 40 -43.87 11.97 4.67
C LYS A 40 -44.41 13.32 4.18
N ASP A 41 -44.86 13.39 2.94
CA ASP A 41 -45.35 14.59 2.27
C ASP A 41 -44.39 15.79 2.36
N THR A 42 -43.07 15.54 2.31
CA THR A 42 -42.06 16.57 2.56
C THR A 42 -40.72 16.31 1.87
N TYR A 43 -39.92 17.37 1.74
CA TYR A 43 -38.54 17.28 1.29
C TYR A 43 -37.63 16.73 2.40
N LEU A 44 -36.84 15.71 2.08
CA LEU A 44 -35.85 15.21 3.04
C LEU A 44 -34.60 16.07 2.95
N LYS A 45 -34.15 16.58 4.11
CA LYS A 45 -32.91 17.33 4.21
C LYS A 45 -31.71 16.37 4.24
N PRO A 46 -30.78 16.46 3.28
CA PRO A 46 -29.53 15.72 3.37
C PRO A 46 -28.62 16.29 4.47
N THR A 47 -27.78 15.43 5.02
CA THR A 47 -26.66 15.83 5.88
C THR A 47 -25.55 16.51 5.07
N ALA A 48 -24.58 17.14 5.73
CA ALA A 48 -23.40 17.72 5.08
C ALA A 48 -22.57 16.74 4.24
N LYS A 49 -22.75 15.42 4.43
CA LYS A 49 -22.12 14.36 3.62
C LYS A 49 -23.01 13.88 2.47
N ASN A 50 -24.08 14.62 2.15
CA ASN A 50 -25.09 14.26 1.15
C ASN A 50 -25.71 12.88 1.40
N VAL A 51 -26.00 12.58 2.67
CA VAL A 51 -26.69 11.36 3.08
C VAL A 51 -28.05 11.72 3.64
N ILE A 52 -29.08 10.95 3.25
CA ILE A 52 -30.45 11.07 3.75
C ILE A 52 -30.81 9.85 4.60
N LEU A 53 -31.72 10.03 5.55
CA LEU A 53 -32.28 8.95 6.34
C LEU A 53 -33.65 8.54 5.77
N TYR A 54 -33.78 7.29 5.33
CA TYR A 54 -35.03 6.70 4.87
C TYR A 54 -35.32 5.43 5.67
N GLY A 55 -36.34 5.49 6.53
CA GLY A 55 -36.56 4.48 7.57
C GLY A 55 -35.32 4.38 8.49
N LYS A 56 -34.77 3.17 8.63
CA LYS A 56 -33.52 2.91 9.36
C LYS A 56 -32.26 2.93 8.46
N LYS A 57 -32.41 3.18 7.16
CA LYS A 57 -31.30 3.14 6.18
C LYS A 57 -30.76 4.54 5.91
N ARG A 58 -29.43 4.64 5.81
CA ARG A 58 -28.71 5.83 5.35
C ARG A 58 -28.44 5.68 3.86
N LEU A 59 -29.03 6.54 3.04
CA LEU A 59 -28.88 6.49 1.58
C LEU A 59 -27.99 7.64 1.11
N SER A 60 -27.05 7.33 0.22
CA SER A 60 -26.16 8.33 -0.38
C SER A 60 -26.86 9.02 -1.56
N LEU A 61 -27.09 10.31 -1.44
CA LEU A 61 -27.78 11.12 -2.44
C LEU A 61 -27.05 11.12 -3.80
N PRO A 62 -25.72 11.29 -3.90
CA PRO A 62 -25.01 11.19 -5.17
C PRO A 62 -25.18 9.82 -5.86
N LYS A 63 -25.22 8.72 -5.08
CA LYS A 63 -25.44 7.37 -5.64
C LYS A 63 -26.84 7.21 -6.19
N LEU A 64 -27.85 7.79 -5.52
CA LEU A 64 -29.21 7.84 -6.03
C LEU A 64 -29.30 8.68 -7.31
N ILE A 65 -28.56 9.79 -7.41
CA ILE A 65 -28.51 10.61 -8.63
C ILE A 65 -27.93 9.81 -9.80
N LEU A 66 -26.80 9.14 -9.61
CA LEU A 66 -26.21 8.26 -10.64
C LEU A 66 -27.19 7.17 -11.09
N PHE A 67 -27.89 6.56 -10.14
CA PHE A 67 -28.91 5.55 -10.45
C PHE A 67 -30.08 6.11 -11.27
N VAL A 68 -30.62 7.25 -10.87
CA VAL A 68 -31.84 7.82 -11.48
C VAL A 68 -31.57 8.52 -12.81
N PHE A 69 -30.43 9.19 -12.95
CA PHE A 69 -30.15 10.05 -14.10
C PHE A 69 -29.09 9.50 -15.05
N LYS A 70 -28.17 8.65 -14.58
CA LYS A 70 -27.16 7.98 -15.42
C LYS A 70 -27.46 6.48 -15.63
N GLY A 71 -28.46 5.91 -14.94
CA GLY A 71 -28.83 4.50 -15.07
C GLY A 71 -27.84 3.53 -14.40
N GLU A 72 -26.91 4.04 -13.57
CA GLU A 72 -25.88 3.21 -12.95
C GLU A 72 -26.42 2.50 -11.70
N SER A 73 -26.16 1.19 -11.56
CA SER A 73 -26.52 0.44 -10.35
C SER A 73 -26.00 1.12 -9.08
N ILE A 74 -26.77 1.10 -7.98
CA ILE A 74 -26.30 1.60 -6.68
C ILE A 74 -25.15 0.72 -6.18
N ARG A 75 -23.95 1.30 -6.07
CA ARG A 75 -22.74 0.60 -5.58
C ARG A 75 -22.43 1.03 -4.15
N GLU A 76 -22.90 0.27 -3.15
CA GLU A 76 -22.76 0.62 -1.73
C GLU A 76 -21.30 0.82 -1.29
N ASN A 77 -20.39 0.00 -1.81
CA ASN A 77 -18.98 0.05 -1.45
C ASN A 77 -18.13 0.96 -2.36
N SER A 78 -18.72 1.61 -3.37
CA SER A 78 -17.98 2.53 -4.23
C SER A 78 -17.95 3.94 -3.64
N ARG A 79 -16.78 4.59 -3.75
CA ARG A 79 -16.62 6.01 -3.46
C ARG A 79 -17.20 6.85 -4.60
N ILE A 80 -17.60 8.06 -4.28
CA ILE A 80 -18.05 9.07 -5.24
C ILE A 80 -16.91 10.05 -5.47
N ILE A 81 -16.69 10.42 -6.73
CA ILE A 81 -15.78 11.49 -7.14
C ILE A 81 -16.63 12.64 -7.66
N TYR A 82 -16.27 13.86 -7.24
CA TYR A 82 -16.83 15.11 -7.75
C TYR A 82 -15.82 15.71 -8.72
N ILE A 83 -16.17 15.84 -9.99
CA ILE A 83 -15.24 16.21 -11.07
C ILE A 83 -14.67 17.63 -10.84
N ASN A 84 -15.50 18.56 -10.38
CA ASN A 84 -15.10 19.91 -10.00
C ASN A 84 -14.52 20.03 -8.59
N GLY A 85 -14.36 18.92 -7.86
CA GLY A 85 -13.88 18.90 -6.47
C GLY A 85 -14.87 19.37 -5.40
N SER A 86 -16.03 19.91 -5.78
CA SER A 86 -17.06 20.39 -4.86
C SER A 86 -18.14 19.34 -4.61
N ASN A 87 -18.34 18.98 -3.34
CA ASN A 87 -19.41 18.06 -2.95
C ASN A 87 -20.79 18.73 -2.86
N LEU A 88 -20.88 20.05 -3.07
CA LEU A 88 -22.14 20.79 -3.08
C LEU A 88 -22.84 20.73 -4.45
N ASP A 89 -22.06 20.60 -5.52
CA ASP A 89 -22.59 20.44 -6.86
C ASP A 89 -22.96 18.97 -7.10
N LEU A 90 -24.25 18.69 -7.00
CA LEU A 90 -24.84 17.37 -7.17
C LEU A 90 -25.37 17.11 -8.58
N SER A 91 -24.96 17.90 -9.58
CA SER A 91 -25.33 17.64 -10.96
C SER A 91 -24.87 16.23 -11.40
N PRO A 92 -25.68 15.48 -12.17
CA PRO A 92 -25.29 14.17 -12.66
C PRO A 92 -23.99 14.18 -13.47
N GLU A 93 -23.65 15.31 -14.09
CA GLU A 93 -22.44 15.52 -14.88
C GLU A 93 -21.20 15.67 -13.99
N ASN A 94 -21.35 16.21 -12.78
CA ASN A 94 -20.24 16.42 -11.84
C ASN A 94 -19.94 15.18 -10.97
N ILE A 95 -20.84 14.21 -10.92
CA ILE A 95 -20.71 13.04 -10.04
C ILE A 95 -20.33 11.82 -10.88
N GLN A 96 -19.40 11.01 -10.39
CA GLN A 96 -19.15 9.67 -10.91
C GLN A 96 -18.73 8.70 -9.80
N TYR A 97 -18.90 7.39 -10.02
CA TYR A 97 -18.23 6.41 -9.16
C TYR A 97 -16.72 6.48 -9.38
N ALA A 98 -15.97 6.38 -8.29
CA ALA A 98 -14.55 6.10 -8.38
C ALA A 98 -14.33 4.81 -9.18
N ARG A 99 -13.47 4.89 -10.21
CA ARG A 99 -13.03 3.70 -10.95
C ARG A 99 -12.39 2.75 -9.94
N LYS A 100 -12.96 1.55 -9.80
CA LYS A 100 -12.29 0.46 -9.08
C LYS A 100 -11.30 -0.17 -10.03
N TYR A 101 -10.00 -0.06 -9.76
CA TYR A 101 -9.06 -1.07 -10.24
C TYR A 101 -9.56 -2.41 -9.70
N GLN A 102 -9.75 -3.40 -10.58
CA GLN A 102 -10.46 -4.64 -10.26
C GLN A 102 -10.03 -5.23 -8.92
N ASN A 103 -10.96 -5.26 -7.95
CA ASN A 103 -10.87 -6.13 -6.78
C ASN A 103 -11.03 -7.57 -7.28
N GLY A 104 -9.94 -8.23 -7.66
CA GLY A 104 -9.98 -9.62 -8.17
C GLY A 104 -8.77 -10.46 -7.80
N LEU A 105 -7.59 -9.85 -7.62
CA LEU A 105 -6.42 -10.53 -7.08
C LEU A 105 -5.89 -9.65 -5.96
N LYS A 106 -5.67 -10.24 -4.78
CA LYS A 106 -4.78 -9.63 -3.79
C LYS A 106 -3.46 -9.39 -4.50
N ASN A 107 -3.23 -8.17 -4.97
CA ASN A 107 -1.95 -7.72 -5.49
C ASN A 107 -1.03 -7.45 -4.29
N GLU A 108 -1.00 -8.39 -3.34
CA GLU A 108 -0.07 -8.43 -2.24
C GLU A 108 1.25 -8.96 -2.80
N ILE A 109 2.36 -8.40 -2.34
CA ILE A 109 3.67 -8.88 -2.73
C ILE A 109 3.89 -10.22 -2.05
N ASN A 110 4.17 -11.27 -2.82
CA ASN A 110 4.65 -12.51 -2.23
C ASN A 110 6.09 -12.29 -1.73
N ALA A 111 6.23 -12.15 -0.42
CA ALA A 111 7.49 -11.84 0.24
C ALA A 111 8.59 -12.89 0.00
N GLU A 112 8.23 -14.16 -0.11
CA GLU A 112 9.17 -15.25 -0.33
C GLU A 112 9.67 -15.29 -1.78
N ASN A 113 8.76 -15.06 -2.72
CA ASN A 113 9.10 -14.93 -4.14
C ASN A 113 10.02 -13.72 -4.37
N LEU A 114 9.67 -12.56 -3.80
CA LEU A 114 10.50 -11.37 -3.89
C LEU A 114 11.88 -11.59 -3.26
N ARG A 115 11.93 -12.30 -2.11
CA ARG A 115 13.17 -12.70 -1.46
C ARG A 115 14.05 -13.55 -2.36
N THR A 116 13.47 -14.56 -2.97
CA THR A 116 14.18 -15.46 -3.88
C THR A 116 14.67 -14.71 -5.11
N ALA A 117 13.85 -13.83 -5.68
CA ALA A 117 14.22 -13.01 -6.83
C ALA A 117 15.39 -12.07 -6.54
N ILE A 118 15.39 -11.38 -5.39
CA ILE A 118 16.52 -10.53 -4.97
C ILE A 118 17.79 -11.37 -4.77
N ARG A 119 17.68 -12.57 -4.18
CA ARG A 119 18.81 -13.49 -4.00
C ARG A 119 19.38 -14.04 -5.32
N CYS A 120 18.67 -13.96 -6.43
CA CYS A 120 19.24 -14.30 -7.74
C CYS A 120 20.28 -13.26 -8.20
N TYR A 121 20.24 -12.04 -7.66
CA TYR A 121 21.13 -10.95 -8.05
C TYR A 121 22.14 -10.58 -6.96
N PHE A 122 21.75 -10.68 -5.69
CA PHE A 122 22.54 -10.22 -4.56
C PHE A 122 22.75 -11.29 -3.49
N GLU A 123 23.90 -11.23 -2.81
CA GLU A 123 24.20 -12.05 -1.64
C GLU A 123 23.53 -11.46 -0.39
N VAL A 124 22.25 -11.78 -0.19
CA VAL A 124 21.47 -11.30 0.95
C VAL A 124 21.11 -12.43 1.90
N GLU A 125 20.96 -12.08 3.19
CA GLU A 125 20.60 -13.03 4.23
C GLU A 125 19.40 -13.90 3.85
N LYS A 126 19.46 -15.21 4.14
CA LYS A 126 18.37 -16.15 3.85
C LYS A 126 17.02 -15.73 4.43
N ARG A 127 17.02 -14.95 5.51
CA ARG A 127 15.81 -14.44 6.18
C ARG A 127 15.68 -12.91 6.10
N TYR A 128 16.27 -12.27 5.10
CA TYR A 128 16.18 -10.80 4.99
C TYR A 128 14.72 -10.33 4.98
N ASN A 129 14.49 -9.17 5.60
CA ASN A 129 13.17 -8.58 5.73
C ASN A 129 12.84 -7.72 4.51
N VAL A 130 11.97 -8.21 3.63
CA VAL A 130 11.44 -7.45 2.48
C VAL A 130 10.66 -6.19 2.85
N LYS A 131 10.26 -6.05 4.13
CA LYS A 131 9.60 -4.84 4.65
C LYS A 131 10.60 -3.72 4.98
N ASP A 132 11.91 -3.97 4.87
CA ASP A 132 12.88 -2.87 4.77
C ASP A 132 12.70 -2.20 3.41
N TYR A 133 11.79 -1.23 3.36
CA TYR A 133 11.37 -0.58 2.12
C TYR A 133 12.52 0.19 1.45
N VAL A 134 13.48 0.69 2.22
CA VAL A 134 14.61 1.45 1.66
C VAL A 134 15.57 0.49 0.97
N LEU A 135 16.05 -0.52 1.70
CA LEU A 135 17.00 -1.49 1.15
C LEU A 135 16.38 -2.30 0.01
N THR A 136 15.14 -2.76 0.17
CA THR A 136 14.42 -3.52 -0.85
C THR A 136 14.25 -2.70 -2.14
N ARG A 137 13.96 -1.40 -2.03
CA ARG A 137 13.87 -0.52 -3.20
C ARG A 137 15.21 -0.32 -3.90
N ILE A 138 16.31 -0.25 -3.17
CA ILE A 138 17.66 -0.19 -3.77
C ILE A 138 17.91 -1.44 -4.60
N TYR A 139 17.66 -2.63 -4.05
CA TYR A 139 17.79 -3.89 -4.80
C TYR A 139 16.89 -3.92 -6.03
N LEU A 140 15.62 -3.54 -5.88
CA LEU A 140 14.68 -3.48 -7.00
C LEU A 140 15.15 -2.50 -8.09
N SER A 141 15.63 -1.31 -7.71
CA SER A 141 16.15 -0.32 -8.66
C SER A 141 17.29 -0.88 -9.52
N GLU A 142 18.24 -1.57 -8.89
CA GLU A 142 19.36 -2.19 -9.59
C GLU A 142 18.93 -3.36 -10.49
N ILE A 143 18.03 -4.23 -10.02
CA ILE A 143 17.50 -5.34 -10.82
C ILE A 143 16.74 -4.80 -12.05
N LEU A 144 15.94 -3.75 -11.88
CA LEU A 144 15.19 -3.11 -12.96
C LEU A 144 16.12 -2.59 -14.06
N LYS A 145 17.30 -2.05 -13.69
CA LYS A 145 18.33 -1.62 -14.63
C LYS A 145 18.93 -2.82 -15.37
N ILE A 146 19.41 -3.84 -14.63
CA ILE A 146 20.04 -5.05 -15.21
C ILE A 146 19.09 -5.74 -16.20
N ARG A 147 17.79 -5.77 -15.89
CA ARG A 147 16.76 -6.42 -16.73
C ARG A 147 16.19 -5.54 -17.83
N TYR A 148 16.65 -4.29 -17.98
CA TYR A 148 16.06 -3.31 -18.90
C TYR A 148 14.53 -3.23 -18.78
N PHE A 149 14.02 -3.33 -17.55
CA PHE A 149 12.60 -3.60 -17.29
C PHE A 149 11.67 -2.52 -17.86
N TYR A 150 12.05 -1.25 -17.72
CA TYR A 150 11.26 -0.13 -18.22
C TYR A 150 11.16 -0.13 -19.75
N VAL A 151 12.17 -0.64 -20.46
CA VAL A 151 12.14 -0.78 -21.92
C VAL A 151 11.22 -1.95 -22.30
N LYS A 152 11.39 -3.10 -21.63
CA LYS A 152 10.58 -4.31 -21.86
C LYS A 152 9.08 -4.05 -21.66
N TYR A 153 8.71 -3.24 -20.67
CA TYR A 153 7.31 -3.01 -20.29
C TYR A 153 6.77 -1.62 -20.61
N GLN A 154 7.43 -0.86 -21.49
CA GLN A 154 7.09 0.55 -21.80
C GLN A 154 5.62 0.81 -22.16
N ARG A 155 4.89 -0.18 -22.68
CA ARG A 155 3.48 -0.06 -23.09
C ARG A 155 2.48 -0.40 -21.98
N LYS A 156 2.93 -0.83 -20.79
CA LYS A 156 2.02 -1.15 -19.67
C LYS A 156 1.58 0.13 -18.95
N THR A 157 0.27 0.28 -18.78
CA THR A 157 -0.34 1.37 -18.02
C THR A 157 0.16 1.40 -16.57
N GLY A 158 0.45 2.60 -16.04
CA GLY A 158 0.92 2.78 -14.67
C GLY A 158 2.43 2.59 -14.50
N LEU A 159 3.19 2.40 -15.57
CA LEU A 159 4.64 2.21 -15.49
C LEU A 159 5.34 3.47 -14.97
N GLU A 160 4.85 4.64 -15.36
CA GLU A 160 5.28 5.96 -14.87
C GLU A 160 5.09 6.10 -13.35
N VAL A 161 3.96 5.64 -12.83
CA VAL A 161 3.68 5.62 -11.38
C VAL A 161 4.69 4.72 -10.66
N PHE A 162 4.93 3.51 -11.20
CA PHE A 162 5.91 2.59 -10.64
C PHE A 162 7.34 3.14 -10.70
N LYS A 163 7.72 3.78 -11.82
CA LYS A 163 9.03 4.41 -11.99
C LYS A 163 9.25 5.53 -10.98
N SER A 164 8.29 6.44 -10.81
CA SER A 164 8.35 7.49 -9.78
C SER A 164 8.44 6.91 -8.37
N TYR A 165 7.70 5.83 -8.09
CA TYR A 165 7.78 5.13 -6.81
C TYR A 165 9.19 4.57 -6.55
N ILE A 166 9.84 3.96 -7.54
CA ILE A 166 11.19 3.40 -7.38
C ILE A 166 12.27 4.49 -7.26
N GLN A 167 12.16 5.59 -8.02
CA GLN A 167 13.21 6.60 -8.14
C GLN A 167 13.24 7.63 -7.01
N GLY A 168 12.11 7.96 -6.39
CA GLY A 168 12.09 9.01 -5.36
C GLY A 168 12.49 8.47 -3.99
N LEU A 169 13.67 8.78 -3.46
CA LEU A 169 13.95 8.67 -2.03
C LEU A 169 13.71 10.04 -1.39
N PRO A 170 12.88 10.17 -0.33
CA PRO A 170 12.13 9.15 0.42
C PRO A 170 10.65 9.03 -0.01
N ASN A 171 10.33 8.97 -1.31
CA ASN A 171 8.94 8.93 -1.78
C ASN A 171 8.20 7.70 -1.24
N SER A 172 7.10 7.96 -0.52
CA SER A 172 6.15 6.95 -0.09
C SER A 172 5.05 6.79 -1.15
N HIS A 173 4.25 5.72 -1.04
CA HIS A 173 3.04 5.54 -1.84
C HIS A 173 2.12 6.79 -1.81
N ALA A 174 2.07 7.50 -0.67
CA ALA A 174 1.24 8.70 -0.54
C ALA A 174 1.75 9.85 -1.42
N ARG A 175 3.07 10.04 -1.47
CA ARG A 175 3.68 11.09 -2.28
C ARG A 175 3.57 10.78 -3.77
N THR A 176 3.89 9.55 -4.18
CA THR A 176 3.72 9.13 -5.58
C THR A 176 2.26 9.21 -6.02
N ALA A 177 1.32 8.83 -5.16
CA ALA A 177 -0.10 8.97 -5.47
C ALA A 177 -0.51 10.44 -5.72
N LYS A 178 0.01 11.37 -4.90
CA LYS A 178 -0.22 12.81 -5.09
C LYS A 178 0.42 13.36 -6.36
N GLU A 179 1.65 12.93 -6.68
CA GLU A 179 2.39 13.34 -7.89
C GLU A 179 1.65 12.94 -9.19
N HIS A 180 0.91 11.83 -9.15
CA HIS A 180 0.21 11.27 -10.31
C HIS A 180 -1.31 11.47 -10.27
N ASP A 181 -1.83 12.25 -9.32
CA ASP A 181 -3.27 12.49 -9.11
C ASP A 181 -4.13 11.20 -9.05
N ILE A 182 -3.65 10.19 -8.33
CA ILE A 182 -4.35 8.92 -8.10
C ILE A 182 -4.56 8.66 -6.62
N SER A 183 -5.43 7.70 -6.30
CA SER A 183 -5.61 7.28 -4.92
C SER A 183 -4.39 6.48 -4.41
N ILE A 184 -4.10 6.58 -3.11
CA ILE A 184 -3.03 5.79 -2.46
C ILE A 184 -3.24 4.28 -2.66
N HIS A 185 -4.50 3.85 -2.69
CA HIS A 185 -4.87 2.46 -2.94
C HIS A 185 -4.44 2.02 -4.34
N ASP A 186 -4.73 2.85 -5.35
CA ASP A 186 -4.41 2.53 -6.74
C ASP A 186 -2.90 2.59 -6.98
N CYS A 187 -2.21 3.57 -6.37
CA CYS A 187 -0.75 3.62 -6.38
C CYS A 187 -0.15 2.32 -5.83
N ARG A 188 -0.61 1.85 -4.67
CA ARG A 188 -0.17 0.57 -4.08
C ARG A 188 -0.48 -0.61 -4.99
N TYR A 189 -1.66 -0.63 -5.60
CA TYR A 189 -2.06 -1.69 -6.52
C TYR A 189 -1.14 -1.74 -7.75
N ILE A 190 -0.86 -0.60 -8.37
CA ILE A 190 0.05 -0.49 -9.53
C ILE A 190 1.45 -0.95 -9.14
N VAL A 191 2.00 -0.40 -8.05
CA VAL A 191 3.35 -0.71 -7.58
C VAL A 191 3.52 -2.19 -7.29
N ASN A 192 2.61 -2.79 -6.53
CA ASN A 192 2.68 -4.21 -6.21
C ASN A 192 2.53 -5.08 -7.46
N GLY A 193 1.70 -4.67 -8.42
CA GLY A 193 1.56 -5.35 -9.70
C GLY A 193 2.85 -5.43 -10.48
N PHE A 194 3.60 -4.33 -10.56
CA PHE A 194 4.90 -4.31 -11.23
C PHE A 194 5.99 -5.07 -10.45
N ILE A 195 5.98 -5.03 -9.11
CA ILE A 195 6.90 -5.84 -8.30
C ILE A 195 6.65 -7.33 -8.51
N ASN A 196 5.38 -7.76 -8.50
CA ASN A 196 5.02 -9.16 -8.77
C ASN A 196 5.38 -9.57 -10.20
N LEU A 197 5.15 -8.70 -11.18
CA LEU A 197 5.56 -8.94 -12.58
C LEU A 197 7.07 -9.13 -12.71
N LEU A 198 7.87 -8.24 -12.12
CA LEU A 198 9.33 -8.37 -12.09
C LEU A 198 9.76 -9.68 -11.42
N THR A 199 9.15 -9.99 -10.28
CA THR A 199 9.46 -11.20 -9.50
C THR A 199 9.16 -12.46 -10.29
N ASN A 200 8.01 -12.53 -10.95
CA ASN A 200 7.60 -13.68 -11.77
C ASN A 200 8.51 -13.86 -12.99
N ASP A 201 8.93 -12.78 -13.64
CA ASP A 201 9.93 -12.85 -14.71
C ASP A 201 11.24 -13.47 -14.21
N ILE A 202 11.69 -13.11 -13.01
CA ILE A 202 12.93 -13.64 -12.41
C ILE A 202 12.77 -15.11 -12.04
N LEU A 203 11.64 -15.48 -11.44
CA LEU A 203 11.36 -16.87 -11.07
C LEU A 203 11.23 -17.77 -12.30
N THR A 204 10.68 -17.28 -13.41
CA THR A 204 10.65 -18.02 -14.68
C THR A 204 12.08 -18.28 -15.19
N ASP A 205 12.96 -17.28 -15.12
CA ASP A 205 14.36 -17.45 -15.53
C ASP A 205 15.14 -18.38 -14.58
N LEU A 206 14.81 -18.38 -13.28
CA LEU A 206 15.34 -19.33 -12.31
C LEU A 206 14.87 -20.77 -12.61
N GLN A 207 13.58 -20.96 -12.90
CA GLN A 207 13.01 -22.28 -13.26
C GLN A 207 13.59 -22.84 -14.55
N THR A 208 13.90 -21.97 -15.52
CA THR A 208 14.55 -22.35 -16.78
C THR A 208 16.07 -22.49 -16.67
N GLY A 209 16.65 -22.29 -15.47
CA GLY A 209 18.08 -22.45 -15.22
C GLY A 209 18.97 -21.30 -15.70
N LYS A 210 18.40 -20.20 -16.22
CA LYS A 210 19.17 -19.02 -16.64
C LYS A 210 19.72 -18.22 -15.45
N LEU A 211 19.09 -18.35 -14.30
CA LEU A 211 19.53 -17.76 -13.05
C LEU A 211 19.71 -18.83 -11.99
N THR A 212 20.57 -18.54 -11.02
CA THR A 212 20.76 -19.35 -9.82
C THR A 212 20.64 -18.46 -8.59
N VAL A 213 20.22 -19.04 -7.47
CA VAL A 213 20.13 -18.32 -6.21
C VAL A 213 21.53 -18.18 -5.63
N LYS A 214 21.98 -16.96 -5.35
CA LYS A 214 23.26 -16.73 -4.70
C LYS A 214 23.24 -17.22 -3.26
N GLU A 215 24.33 -17.87 -2.87
CA GLU A 215 24.56 -18.24 -1.48
C GLU A 215 24.90 -17.01 -0.67
N TYR A 216 24.37 -16.96 0.56
CA TYR A 216 24.74 -15.89 1.48
C TYR A 216 25.92 -16.35 2.33
N PHE A 217 27.08 -15.77 2.09
CA PHE A 217 28.24 -15.94 2.96
C PHE A 217 28.10 -14.97 4.12
N LYS A 218 27.70 -15.49 5.27
CA LYS A 218 27.66 -14.71 6.50
C LYS A 218 29.09 -14.27 6.83
N LYS A 219 29.34 -12.96 6.85
CA LYS A 219 30.62 -12.43 7.32
C LYS A 219 30.89 -12.96 8.73
N LYS A 220 32.12 -13.41 8.96
CA LYS A 220 32.56 -13.86 10.28
C LYS A 220 32.41 -12.72 11.27
N THR A 221 31.97 -13.04 12.49
CA THR A 221 31.97 -12.04 13.55
C THR A 221 33.41 -11.78 14.00
N LYS A 222 33.70 -10.59 14.54
CA LYS A 222 35.03 -10.29 15.11
C LYS A 222 35.49 -11.35 16.13
N THR A 223 34.55 -11.92 16.89
CA THR A 223 34.85 -13.00 17.84
C THR A 223 35.24 -14.30 17.14
N GLN A 224 34.62 -14.64 16.01
CA GLN A 224 34.99 -15.81 15.22
C GLN A 224 36.38 -15.63 14.59
N GLU A 225 36.64 -14.46 14.01
CA GLU A 225 37.97 -14.10 13.49
C GLU A 225 39.02 -14.19 14.60
N LEU A 226 38.72 -13.66 15.78
CA LEU A 226 39.63 -13.70 16.94
C LEU A 226 39.86 -15.12 17.48
N ARG A 227 38.87 -16.02 17.38
CA ARG A 227 39.05 -17.44 17.71
C ARG A 227 40.02 -18.12 16.75
N GLU A 228 39.89 -17.87 15.46
CA GLU A 228 40.81 -18.43 14.45
C GLU A 228 42.24 -17.91 14.65
N VAL A 229 42.39 -16.63 14.97
CA VAL A 229 43.69 -16.05 15.36
C VAL A 229 44.25 -16.71 16.61
N ASN A 230 43.42 -16.95 17.64
CA ASN A 230 43.85 -17.64 18.86
C ASN A 230 44.25 -19.10 18.62
N GLU A 231 43.55 -19.82 17.74
CA GLU A 231 43.94 -21.18 17.34
C GLU A 231 45.31 -21.17 16.65
N TYR A 232 45.57 -20.21 15.77
CA TYR A 232 46.86 -20.02 15.13
C TYR A 232 47.97 -19.67 16.14
N LEU A 233 47.71 -18.73 17.06
CA LEU A 233 48.65 -18.35 18.12
C LEU A 233 49.01 -19.56 18.99
N THR A 234 48.00 -20.31 19.43
CA THR A 234 48.18 -21.50 20.27
C THR A 234 49.01 -22.57 19.57
N ARG A 235 48.75 -22.83 18.28
CA ARG A 235 49.55 -23.78 17.48
C ARG A 235 51.03 -23.37 17.37
N ASN A 236 51.30 -22.07 17.42
CA ASN A 236 52.65 -21.51 17.37
C ASN A 236 53.25 -21.23 18.75
N GLY A 237 52.68 -21.78 19.83
CA GLY A 237 53.19 -21.63 21.19
C GLY A 237 52.95 -20.25 21.83
N ASN A 238 52.13 -19.40 21.22
CA ASN A 238 51.80 -18.08 21.75
C ASN A 238 50.52 -18.11 22.59
N SER A 239 50.47 -17.25 23.60
CA SER A 239 49.27 -17.07 24.43
C SER A 239 48.10 -16.47 23.63
N PRO A 240 46.87 -16.95 23.83
CA PRO A 240 45.70 -16.44 23.13
C PRO A 240 45.31 -15.04 23.58
N LEU A 241 44.78 -14.24 22.65
CA LEU A 241 44.18 -12.94 22.92
C LEU A 241 42.81 -13.08 23.59
N PRO A 242 42.40 -12.15 24.46
CA PRO A 242 41.13 -12.22 25.16
C PRO A 242 39.94 -12.00 24.20
N LEU A 243 38.99 -12.95 24.19
CA LEU A 243 37.83 -12.95 23.30
C LEU A 243 36.79 -11.83 23.57
N ARG A 244 36.88 -11.20 24.74
CA ARG A 244 36.07 -10.03 25.09
C ARG A 244 36.91 -8.99 25.80
N LYS A 245 36.51 -7.73 25.66
CA LYS A 245 37.06 -6.64 26.48
C LYS A 245 36.70 -6.91 27.95
N LYS A 246 37.70 -6.79 28.84
CA LYS A 246 37.46 -6.84 30.30
C LYS A 246 36.57 -5.66 30.69
N SER A 247 35.65 -5.90 31.63
CA SER A 247 34.85 -4.82 32.22
C SER A 247 35.71 -3.97 33.16
N GLU A 248 35.29 -2.74 33.47
CA GLU A 248 36.01 -1.85 34.39
C GLU A 248 36.21 -2.50 35.78
N LYS A 249 35.19 -3.23 36.28
CA LYS A 249 35.28 -3.99 37.55
C LYS A 249 36.31 -5.12 37.51
N GLU A 250 36.56 -5.70 36.34
CA GLU A 250 37.58 -6.73 36.18
C GLU A 250 38.97 -6.11 36.09
N LEU A 251 39.11 -5.01 35.35
CA LEU A 251 40.35 -4.24 35.29
C LEU A 251 40.77 -3.73 36.67
N LEU A 252 39.82 -3.19 37.45
CA LEU A 252 40.06 -2.77 38.85
C LEU A 252 40.52 -3.92 39.73
N ARG A 253 39.91 -5.11 39.62
CA ARG A 253 40.31 -6.30 40.38
C ARG A 253 41.70 -6.79 39.99
N ASP A 254 42.03 -6.81 38.71
CA ASP A 254 43.35 -7.21 38.23
C ASP A 254 44.43 -6.22 38.70
N PHE A 255 44.13 -4.92 38.67
CA PHE A 255 45.02 -3.89 39.20
C PHE A 255 45.25 -4.03 40.71
N GLN A 256 44.18 -4.28 41.48
CA GLN A 256 44.27 -4.52 42.93
C GLN A 256 45.11 -5.77 43.25
N LYS A 257 44.97 -6.85 42.47
CA LYS A 257 45.79 -8.06 42.62
C LYS A 257 47.26 -7.77 42.38
N CYS A 258 47.58 -7.04 41.30
CA CYS A 258 48.95 -6.68 40.95
C CYS A 258 49.61 -5.84 42.07
N ILE A 259 48.88 -4.86 42.64
CA ILE A 259 49.35 -4.09 43.80
C ILE A 259 49.63 -4.99 45.00
N ASN A 260 48.76 -5.96 45.28
CA ASN A 260 48.92 -6.86 46.43
C ASN A 260 50.09 -7.85 46.25
N GLU A 261 50.35 -8.29 45.02
CA GLU A 261 51.52 -9.13 44.70
C GLU A 261 52.82 -8.35 44.87
N LEU A 262 52.87 -7.11 44.35
CA LEU A 262 54.02 -6.22 44.54
C LEU A 262 54.32 -5.95 46.02
N LYS A 263 53.29 -5.75 46.84
CA LYS A 263 53.41 -5.56 48.30
C LYS A 263 53.88 -6.81 49.06
N LYS A 264 53.76 -8.01 48.48
CA LYS A 264 54.24 -9.27 49.09
C LYS A 264 55.68 -9.59 48.69
N SER A 265 56.17 -8.99 47.61
CA SER A 265 57.55 -9.14 47.12
C SER A 265 58.54 -8.11 47.69
N THR A 266 58.04 -7.15 48.48
CA THR A 266 58.83 -6.20 49.30
C THR A 266 58.81 -6.62 50.76
#